data_AF-A0A9E0SDE1-F1
#
_entry.id   AF-A0A9E0SDE1-F1
#
_cell.length_a   1.000
_cell.length_b   1.000
_cell.length_c   1.000
_cell.angle_alpha   90.00
_cell.angle_beta   90.00
_cell.angle_gamma   90.00
#
_symmetry.space_group_name_H-M   'P 1'
#
loop_
_entity.id
_entity.type
_entity.pdbx_description
1 polymer ?
#
loop_
_entity_poly.entity_id
_entity_poly.type
_entity_poly.pdbx_seq_one_letter_code
_entity_poly.pdbx_strand_id
1 'polypeptide(L)'
;MSGISKPVFFSGMGLSFAIGFGLAWQLLPTTPMPLQLAADTARTASSANNSAAGMNQFGALWGHAGADPNLSAKPTMDELWAQSKTAKGSHQLTTEMQTQMREAAQSDPAALRKLLQRFDAERDPKARETLRTVLSSIQSPEVLALSTRLTTSSDPAQRQEGFAMLMQLSPDSPEVRNLVKQALTSEQSPAVLSQAVAALTPTVVASAEAEGIVSQLNQLTQHADPSVRSQSILQLAQWDKSGQLEGRLSQALQDQTPEVRNAAVAAVGESGIRTSGMKAALMSMLANPNENMQVKDNALHALERFSLSKDEYALYSRERTEADKRFKE
;
A
#
# COMPACT_ATOMS: atom_id res chain seq x y z
N MET A 1 0.41 30.44 50.41
CA MET A 1 -0.57 30.25 49.33
C MET A 1 0.20 29.79 48.10
N SER A 2 0.32 28.47 47.91
CA SER A 2 1.06 27.85 46.80
C SER A 2 0.09 27.44 45.71
N GLY A 3 0.27 27.96 44.50
CA GLY A 3 -0.45 27.54 43.29
C GLY A 3 0.47 26.71 42.40
N ILE A 4 0.23 25.40 42.34
CA ILE A 4 0.90 24.47 41.43
C ILE A 4 0.02 24.34 40.19
N SER A 5 0.49 24.82 39.04
CA SER A 5 -0.18 24.65 37.75
C SER A 5 0.35 23.39 37.04
N LYS A 6 -0.55 22.52 36.58
CA LYS A 6 -0.23 21.28 35.85
C LYS A 6 -0.15 21.54 34.34
N PRO A 7 0.76 20.90 33.58
CA PRO A 7 0.77 20.99 32.13
C PRO A 7 -0.26 20.04 31.51
N VAL A 8 -0.98 20.55 30.50
CA VAL A 8 -1.89 19.80 29.62
C VAL A 8 -1.06 19.28 28.44
N PHE A 9 -0.99 17.95 28.28
CA PHE A 9 -0.39 17.30 27.12
C PHE A 9 -1.42 17.21 25.98
N PHE A 10 -1.22 17.96 24.90
CA PHE A 10 -1.87 17.73 23.62
C PHE A 10 -1.08 16.66 22.85
N SER A 11 -1.69 15.49 22.65
CA SER A 11 -1.19 14.47 21.73
C SER A 11 -1.66 14.79 20.30
N GLY A 12 -0.77 15.30 19.46
CA GLY A 12 -0.95 15.35 18.01
C GLY A 12 -0.30 14.12 17.38
N MET A 13 -1.12 13.20 16.87
CA MET A 13 -0.64 12.12 15.99
C MET A 13 -0.35 12.71 14.61
N GLY A 14 0.93 12.93 14.32
CA GLY A 14 1.42 13.09 12.95
C GLY A 14 1.53 11.72 12.28
N LEU A 15 0.73 11.50 11.24
CA LEU A 15 0.87 10.36 10.34
C LEU A 15 2.08 10.62 9.42
N SER A 16 3.23 10.02 9.76
CA SER A 16 4.39 9.95 8.89
C SER A 16 4.10 8.92 7.78
N PHE A 17 3.86 9.38 6.55
CA PHE A 17 3.97 8.54 5.37
C PHE A 17 5.42 8.56 4.90
N ALA A 18 6.13 7.45 5.12
CA ALA A 18 7.42 7.20 4.51
C ALA A 18 7.21 6.95 3.01
N ILE A 19 7.54 7.93 2.18
CA ILE A 19 7.69 7.76 0.73
C ILE A 19 9.07 7.15 0.50
N GLY A 20 9.10 5.92 0.02
CA GLY A 20 10.35 5.26 -0.33
C GLY A 20 10.10 4.11 -1.28
N PHE A 21 9.92 4.39 -2.56
CA PHE A 21 10.19 3.42 -3.63
C PHE A 21 10.66 4.15 -4.88
N GLY A 22 11.97 4.04 -5.15
CA GLY A 22 12.60 4.41 -6.40
C GLY A 22 13.73 3.44 -6.69
N LEU A 23 13.72 2.92 -7.94
CA LEU A 23 14.77 2.17 -8.66
C LEU A 23 14.90 0.68 -8.25
N ALA A 24 15.03 -0.32 -9.14
CA ALA A 24 15.39 -0.35 -10.56
C ALA A 24 14.88 -1.67 -11.19
N TRP A 25 14.47 -1.66 -12.46
CA TRP A 25 14.32 -2.89 -13.26
C TRP A 25 15.36 -2.88 -14.37
N GLN A 26 16.32 -3.80 -14.29
CA GLN A 26 17.23 -4.13 -15.39
C GLN A 26 16.62 -5.27 -16.21
N LEU A 27 16.57 -5.08 -17.52
CA LEU A 27 16.10 -6.03 -18.52
C LEU A 27 17.12 -7.17 -18.71
N LEU A 28 16.65 -8.41 -18.73
CA LEU A 28 17.36 -9.53 -19.33
C LEU A 28 16.48 -10.17 -20.43
N PRO A 29 17.07 -10.55 -21.58
CA PRO A 29 16.33 -11.10 -22.72
C PRO A 29 15.93 -12.57 -22.48
N THR A 30 14.72 -12.93 -22.89
CA THR A 30 14.22 -14.30 -22.90
C THR A 30 14.65 -15.04 -24.16
N THR A 31 15.26 -16.21 -24.00
CA THR A 31 15.34 -17.24 -25.05
C THR A 31 14.54 -18.47 -24.60
N PRO A 32 13.70 -19.07 -25.47
CA PRO A 32 12.92 -20.25 -25.12
C PRO A 32 13.70 -21.52 -25.48
N MET A 33 13.53 -22.58 -24.68
CA MET A 33 13.91 -23.95 -25.09
C MET A 33 12.84 -24.98 -24.67
N PRO A 34 12.80 -26.13 -25.37
CA PRO A 34 11.55 -26.80 -25.72
C PRO A 34 11.17 -27.99 -24.82
N LEU A 35 9.89 -28.37 -24.93
CA LEU A 35 9.29 -29.60 -24.40
C LEU A 35 9.88 -30.86 -25.01
N GLN A 36 10.14 -31.88 -24.18
CA GLN A 36 10.16 -33.28 -24.63
C GLN A 36 9.62 -34.24 -23.56
N LEU A 37 8.58 -34.97 -23.94
CA LEU A 37 8.00 -36.15 -23.30
C LEU A 37 8.98 -37.33 -23.34
N ALA A 38 8.92 -38.22 -22.36
CA ALA A 38 8.92 -39.67 -22.61
C ALA A 38 8.35 -40.44 -21.40
N ALA A 39 7.52 -41.43 -21.73
CA ALA A 39 6.79 -42.32 -20.84
C ALA A 39 7.49 -43.68 -20.68
N ASP A 40 6.87 -44.50 -19.83
CA ASP A 40 6.92 -45.97 -19.76
C ASP A 40 8.18 -46.64 -19.17
N THR A 41 8.00 -47.33 -18.04
CA THR A 41 7.62 -48.75 -18.06
C THR A 41 7.49 -49.31 -16.64
N ALA A 42 6.31 -49.87 -16.34
CA ALA A 42 6.13 -50.85 -15.27
C ALA A 42 6.66 -52.22 -15.71
N ARG A 43 7.11 -53.06 -14.76
CA ARG A 43 6.70 -54.48 -14.63
C ARG A 43 7.41 -55.23 -13.49
N THR A 44 6.59 -56.04 -12.80
CA THR A 44 6.88 -57.39 -12.24
C THR A 44 7.82 -57.49 -11.02
N ALA A 45 7.61 -58.33 -10.00
CA ALA A 45 6.68 -59.42 -9.78
C ALA A 45 6.54 -59.75 -8.28
N SER A 46 5.50 -60.53 -8.00
CA SER A 46 5.03 -61.09 -6.74
C SER A 46 5.89 -62.25 -6.18
N SER A 47 5.76 -62.47 -4.86
CA SER A 47 5.59 -63.76 -4.15
C SER A 47 6.71 -64.26 -3.23
N ALA A 48 6.29 -64.61 -2.00
CA ALA A 48 6.66 -65.79 -1.16
C ALA A 48 6.56 -65.40 0.34
N ASN A 49 5.47 -65.70 1.05
CA ASN A 49 5.06 -66.93 1.76
C ASN A 49 5.76 -67.20 3.13
N ASN A 50 4.91 -67.33 4.14
CA ASN A 50 5.03 -67.78 5.54
C ASN A 50 6.22 -68.65 5.97
N SER A 51 6.66 -68.47 7.23
CA SER A 51 6.81 -69.54 8.25
C SER A 51 7.12 -69.00 9.65
N ALA A 52 6.70 -69.78 10.64
CA ALA A 52 6.48 -69.44 12.04
C ALA A 52 7.70 -69.56 12.96
N ALA A 53 7.56 -68.92 14.13
CA ALA A 53 8.02 -69.35 15.46
C ALA A 53 9.50 -69.75 15.62
N GLY A 54 10.28 -68.82 16.15
CA GLY A 54 11.57 -69.07 16.80
C GLY A 54 11.74 -68.13 17.99
N MET A 55 11.49 -68.68 19.18
CA MET A 55 12.09 -68.32 20.47
C MET A 55 12.24 -66.84 20.88
N ASN A 56 11.40 -66.49 21.85
CA ASN A 56 11.70 -65.60 22.97
C ASN A 56 13.18 -65.64 23.39
N GLN A 57 13.77 -64.46 23.51
CA GLN A 57 14.57 -63.97 24.65
C GLN A 57 15.55 -62.93 24.12
N PHE A 58 15.22 -61.64 24.19
CA PHE A 58 16.16 -60.50 24.29
C PHE A 58 15.46 -59.11 24.24
N GLY A 59 14.13 -59.03 24.33
CA GLY A 59 13.37 -57.76 24.21
C GLY A 59 12.73 -57.21 25.50
N ALA A 60 13.06 -57.75 26.67
CA ALA A 60 12.45 -57.34 27.95
C ALA A 60 13.23 -56.23 28.69
N LEU A 61 13.91 -55.33 27.97
CA LEU A 61 14.69 -54.23 28.57
C LEU A 61 14.50 -52.86 27.91
N TRP A 62 13.59 -52.73 26.94
CA TRP A 62 13.18 -51.43 26.39
C TRP A 62 11.67 -51.38 26.18
N GLY A 63 10.93 -51.56 27.28
CA GLY A 63 9.56 -51.06 27.39
C GLY A 63 9.58 -49.56 27.66
N HIS A 64 8.64 -48.85 27.03
CA HIS A 64 8.32 -47.42 27.20
C HIS A 64 9.18 -46.40 26.44
N ALA A 65 9.18 -46.49 25.10
CA ALA A 65 9.10 -45.26 24.31
C ALA A 65 7.61 -44.88 24.24
N GLY A 66 7.15 -44.10 25.21
CA GLY A 66 5.87 -43.43 25.11
C GLY A 66 5.87 -42.58 23.84
N ALA A 67 4.88 -42.80 22.97
CA ALA A 67 4.52 -41.78 22.00
C ALA A 67 4.16 -40.53 22.81
N ASP A 68 5.01 -39.50 22.72
CA ASP A 68 4.77 -38.21 23.35
C ASP A 68 3.48 -37.64 22.73
N PRO A 69 2.36 -37.51 23.47
CA PRO A 69 1.11 -37.02 22.91
C PRO A 69 1.14 -35.51 22.64
N ASN A 70 2.31 -34.88 22.84
CA ASN A 70 2.50 -33.44 22.75
C ASN A 70 3.30 -33.02 21.50
N LEU A 71 3.01 -33.65 20.36
CA LEU A 71 3.13 -32.94 19.08
C LEU A 71 2.06 -31.84 19.11
N SER A 72 2.42 -30.67 19.64
CA SER A 72 1.51 -29.56 19.88
C SER A 72 0.67 -29.29 18.64
N ALA A 73 -0.63 -29.63 18.70
CA ALA A 73 -1.55 -29.33 17.61
C ALA A 73 -1.52 -27.83 17.34
N LYS A 74 -1.40 -27.42 16.08
CA LYS A 74 -1.48 -26.01 15.71
C LYS A 74 -2.79 -25.43 16.26
N PRO A 75 -2.77 -24.26 16.91
CA PRO A 75 -3.97 -23.66 17.48
C PRO A 75 -5.00 -23.39 16.39
N THR A 76 -6.27 -23.64 16.69
CA THR A 76 -7.40 -23.38 15.80
C THR A 76 -7.67 -21.88 15.67
N MET A 77 -8.42 -21.48 14.63
CA MET A 77 -8.83 -20.08 14.42
C MET A 77 -9.57 -19.49 15.64
N ASP A 78 -10.44 -20.28 16.28
CA ASP A 78 -11.23 -19.84 17.43
C ASP A 78 -10.34 -19.67 18.69
N GLU A 79 -9.35 -20.56 18.87
CA GLU A 79 -8.37 -20.44 19.94
C GLU A 79 -7.47 -19.22 19.74
N LEU A 80 -6.97 -18.99 18.53
CA LEU A 80 -6.16 -17.81 18.20
C LEU A 80 -6.94 -16.52 18.44
N TRP A 81 -8.21 -16.51 18.04
CA TRP A 81 -9.06 -15.37 18.27
C TRP A 81 -9.33 -15.15 19.77
N ALA A 82 -9.66 -16.21 20.52
CA ALA A 82 -9.88 -16.12 21.96
C ALA A 82 -8.63 -15.63 22.71
N GLN A 83 -7.44 -16.09 22.32
CA GLN A 83 -6.16 -15.66 22.88
C GLN A 83 -5.84 -14.18 22.61
N SER A 84 -6.39 -13.61 21.53
CA SER A 84 -6.18 -12.20 21.20
C SER A 84 -6.97 -11.24 22.12
N LYS A 85 -7.89 -11.74 22.94
CA LYS A 85 -8.73 -10.91 23.81
C LYS A 85 -7.92 -10.33 24.97
N THR A 86 -7.91 -9.01 25.09
CA THR A 86 -7.24 -8.29 26.18
C THR A 86 -8.12 -8.19 27.42
N ALA A 87 -7.54 -7.78 28.54
CA ALA A 87 -8.27 -7.51 29.79
C ALA A 87 -9.40 -6.47 29.65
N LYS A 88 -9.29 -5.56 28.66
CA LYS A 88 -10.33 -4.56 28.35
C LYS A 88 -11.40 -5.07 27.38
N GLY A 89 -11.32 -6.33 26.97
CA GLY A 89 -12.27 -6.94 26.03
C GLY A 89 -12.02 -6.64 24.55
N SER A 90 -11.06 -5.77 24.21
CA SER A 90 -10.62 -5.55 22.82
C SER A 90 -9.72 -6.69 22.35
N HIS A 91 -9.63 -6.91 21.05
CA HIS A 91 -8.72 -7.90 20.47
C HIS A 91 -7.41 -7.25 20.03
N GLN A 92 -6.29 -7.91 20.33
CA GLN A 92 -4.95 -7.52 19.89
C GLN A 92 -4.25 -8.75 19.32
N LEU A 93 -4.29 -8.88 17.99
CA LEU A 93 -3.65 -9.97 17.26
C LEU A 93 -2.16 -9.66 17.07
N THR A 94 -1.30 -10.51 17.63
CA THR A 94 0.15 -10.42 17.41
C THR A 94 0.51 -10.81 15.98
N THR A 95 1.69 -10.42 15.51
CA THR A 95 2.20 -10.82 14.18
C THR A 95 2.23 -12.34 14.01
N GLU A 96 2.54 -13.08 15.08
CA GLU A 96 2.52 -14.54 15.09
C GLU A 96 1.10 -15.09 14.89
N MET A 97 0.13 -14.57 15.64
CA MET A 97 -1.28 -14.97 15.48
C MET A 97 -1.78 -14.67 14.07
N GLN A 98 -1.46 -13.50 13.52
CA GLN A 98 -1.82 -13.13 12.15
C GLN A 98 -1.23 -14.11 11.12
N THR A 99 0.03 -14.51 11.31
CA THR A 99 0.72 -15.49 10.45
C THR A 99 0.02 -16.84 10.51
N GLN A 100 -0.30 -17.33 11.71
CA GLN A 100 -0.99 -18.60 11.90
C GLN A 100 -2.41 -18.59 11.33
N MET A 101 -3.15 -17.49 11.51
CA MET A 101 -4.48 -17.31 10.91
C MET A 101 -4.42 -17.34 9.38
N ARG A 102 -3.43 -16.67 8.79
CA ARG A 102 -3.21 -16.65 7.34
C ARG A 102 -2.90 -18.06 6.82
N GLU A 103 -1.95 -18.77 7.43
CA GLU A 103 -1.58 -20.13 7.02
C GLU A 103 -2.78 -21.09 7.11
N ALA A 104 -3.56 -21.01 8.19
CA ALA A 104 -4.78 -21.79 8.35
C ALA A 104 -5.79 -21.49 7.24
N ALA A 105 -6.06 -20.21 6.96
CA ALA A 105 -7.02 -19.81 5.94
C ALA A 105 -6.56 -20.11 4.50
N GLN A 106 -5.25 -20.19 4.24
CA GLN A 106 -4.71 -20.59 2.94
C GLN A 106 -4.83 -22.10 2.68
N SER A 107 -4.84 -22.92 3.75
CA SER A 107 -4.86 -24.38 3.65
C SER A 107 -6.24 -25.01 3.90
N ASP A 108 -7.13 -24.30 4.59
CA ASP A 108 -8.46 -24.77 4.95
C ASP A 108 -9.56 -23.73 4.59
N PRO A 109 -10.44 -24.04 3.62
CA PRO A 109 -11.58 -23.20 3.27
C PRO A 109 -12.54 -22.91 4.44
N ALA A 110 -12.64 -23.80 5.42
CA ALA A 110 -13.47 -23.56 6.61
C ALA A 110 -12.85 -22.48 7.51
N ALA A 111 -11.52 -22.48 7.67
CA ALA A 111 -10.79 -21.43 8.39
C ALA A 111 -10.93 -20.07 7.69
N LEU A 112 -10.84 -20.02 6.34
CA LEU A 112 -11.09 -18.80 5.58
C LEU A 112 -12.51 -18.27 5.80
N ARG A 113 -13.52 -19.16 5.74
CA ARG A 113 -14.92 -18.78 5.97
C ARG A 113 -15.12 -18.19 7.37
N LYS A 114 -14.50 -18.77 8.40
CA LYS A 114 -14.54 -18.22 9.76
C LYS A 114 -13.91 -16.82 9.83
N LEU A 115 -12.78 -16.62 9.16
CA LEU A 115 -12.11 -15.31 9.13
C LEU A 115 -12.97 -14.23 8.45
N LEU A 116 -13.62 -14.57 7.33
CA LEU A 116 -14.56 -13.69 6.63
C LEU A 116 -15.77 -13.33 7.50
N GLN A 117 -16.40 -14.33 8.14
CA GLN A 117 -17.52 -14.10 9.08
C GLN A 117 -17.10 -13.22 10.26
N ARG A 118 -15.88 -13.41 10.77
CA ARG A 118 -15.34 -12.60 11.85
C ARG A 118 -15.16 -11.15 11.42
N PHE A 119 -14.60 -10.92 10.24
CA PHE A 119 -14.44 -9.57 9.69
C PHE A 119 -15.78 -8.84 9.50
N ASP A 120 -16.81 -9.53 9.00
CA ASP A 120 -18.15 -8.96 8.81
C ASP A 120 -18.83 -8.60 10.15
N ALA A 121 -18.54 -9.34 11.23
CA ALA A 121 -19.11 -9.11 12.55
C ALA A 121 -18.32 -8.12 13.43
N GLU A 122 -17.05 -7.87 13.13
CA GLU A 122 -16.15 -7.12 14.00
C GLU A 122 -16.48 -5.62 14.01
N ARG A 123 -16.50 -5.03 15.22
CA ARG A 123 -16.85 -3.62 15.44
C ARG A 123 -15.72 -2.84 16.07
N ASP A 124 -14.76 -3.50 16.70
CA ASP A 124 -13.54 -2.84 17.17
C ASP A 124 -12.67 -2.45 15.97
N PRO A 125 -12.38 -1.15 15.74
CA PRO A 125 -11.66 -0.71 14.55
C PRO A 125 -10.26 -1.30 14.42
N LYS A 126 -9.55 -1.53 15.55
CA LYS A 126 -8.19 -2.08 15.54
C LYS A 126 -8.20 -3.57 15.20
N ALA A 127 -9.13 -4.32 15.78
CA ALA A 127 -9.32 -5.72 15.49
C ALA A 127 -9.74 -5.92 14.02
N ARG A 128 -10.66 -5.09 13.53
CA ARG A 128 -11.13 -5.13 12.15
C ARG A 128 -10.03 -4.80 11.14
N GLU A 129 -9.19 -3.81 11.44
CA GLU A 129 -8.02 -3.48 10.62
C GLU A 129 -7.00 -4.62 10.59
N THR A 130 -6.83 -5.33 11.71
CA THR A 130 -5.94 -6.49 11.75
C THR A 130 -6.50 -7.65 10.94
N LEU A 131 -7.80 -7.92 11.05
CA LEU A 131 -8.49 -8.91 10.21
C LEU A 131 -8.40 -8.55 8.71
N ARG A 132 -8.57 -7.28 8.36
CA ARG A 132 -8.37 -6.77 6.99
C ARG A 132 -6.96 -7.09 6.50
N THR A 133 -5.94 -6.85 7.32
CA THR A 133 -4.54 -7.13 6.99
C THR A 133 -4.31 -8.61 6.72
N VAL A 134 -4.83 -9.50 7.58
CA VAL A 134 -4.74 -10.95 7.37
C VAL A 134 -5.46 -11.34 6.07
N LEU A 135 -6.71 -10.91 5.87
CA LEU A 135 -7.50 -11.22 4.68
C LEU A 135 -6.83 -10.72 3.39
N SER A 136 -6.31 -9.50 3.38
CA SER A 136 -5.65 -8.89 2.21
C SER A 136 -4.32 -9.55 1.83
N SER A 137 -3.81 -10.46 2.67
CA SER A 137 -2.62 -11.29 2.38
C SER A 137 -2.98 -12.67 1.81
N ILE A 138 -4.27 -12.99 1.70
CA ILE A 138 -4.77 -14.27 1.21
C ILE A 138 -5.33 -14.06 -0.19
N GLN A 139 -4.62 -14.56 -1.20
CA GLN A 139 -5.08 -14.55 -2.58
C GLN A 139 -6.13 -15.66 -2.80
N SER A 140 -7.41 -15.36 -2.53
CA SER A 140 -8.53 -16.26 -2.83
C SER A 140 -9.70 -15.55 -3.52
N PRO A 141 -10.51 -16.28 -4.31
CA PRO A 141 -11.71 -15.72 -4.94
C PRO A 141 -12.71 -15.13 -3.93
N GLU A 142 -12.85 -15.72 -2.74
CA GLU A 142 -13.77 -15.26 -1.70
C GLU A 142 -13.33 -13.92 -1.09
N VAL A 143 -12.02 -13.73 -0.90
CA VAL A 143 -11.49 -12.44 -0.42
C VAL A 143 -11.68 -11.37 -1.49
N LEU A 144 -11.40 -11.67 -2.77
CA LEU A 144 -11.65 -10.74 -3.89
C LEU A 144 -13.13 -10.37 -4.01
N ALA A 145 -14.03 -11.34 -3.83
CA ALA A 145 -15.48 -11.11 -3.84
C ALA A 145 -15.91 -10.21 -2.67
N LEU A 146 -15.37 -10.43 -1.47
CA LEU A 146 -15.58 -9.53 -0.32
C LEU A 146 -15.09 -8.11 -0.63
N SER A 147 -13.86 -7.96 -1.11
CA SER A 147 -13.27 -6.66 -1.41
C SER A 147 -14.05 -5.90 -2.48
N THR A 148 -14.52 -6.60 -3.52
CA THR A 148 -15.40 -6.03 -4.56
C THR A 148 -16.76 -5.62 -4.01
N ARG A 149 -17.35 -6.43 -3.12
CA ARG A 149 -18.61 -6.05 -2.46
C ARG A 149 -18.44 -4.75 -1.65
N LEU A 150 -17.33 -4.63 -0.92
CA LEU A 150 -17.04 -3.46 -0.10
C LEU A 150 -16.92 -2.17 -0.93
N THR A 151 -16.36 -2.20 -2.15
CA THR A 151 -16.28 -1.00 -3.02
C THR A 151 -17.64 -0.46 -3.47
N THR A 152 -18.69 -1.26 -3.38
CA THR A 152 -20.08 -0.86 -3.70
C THR A 152 -20.91 -0.48 -2.48
N SER A 153 -20.33 -0.48 -1.28
CA SER A 153 -21.04 -0.14 -0.05
C SER A 153 -21.53 1.30 -0.04
N SER A 154 -22.67 1.56 0.60
CA SER A 154 -23.12 2.92 0.88
C SER A 154 -22.21 3.64 1.88
N ASP A 155 -21.48 2.89 2.72
CA ASP A 155 -20.55 3.42 3.71
C ASP A 155 -19.18 3.73 3.05
N PRO A 156 -18.73 5.00 3.03
CA PRO A 156 -17.42 5.37 2.49
C PRO A 156 -16.25 4.64 3.14
N ALA A 157 -16.30 4.35 4.44
CA ALA A 157 -15.21 3.64 5.13
C ALA A 157 -15.05 2.22 4.58
N GLN A 158 -16.16 1.54 4.33
CA GLN A 158 -16.16 0.23 3.69
C GLN A 158 -15.67 0.31 2.24
N ARG A 159 -16.05 1.33 1.48
CA ARG A 159 -15.52 1.50 0.11
C ARG A 159 -14.00 1.68 0.12
N GLN A 160 -13.48 2.51 1.02
CA GLN A 160 -12.04 2.74 1.20
C GLN A 160 -11.29 1.43 1.49
N GLU A 161 -11.84 0.61 2.37
CA GLU A 161 -11.28 -0.71 2.69
C GLU A 161 -11.35 -1.66 1.49
N GLY A 162 -12.48 -1.71 0.78
CA GLY A 162 -12.62 -2.50 -0.43
C GLY A 162 -11.52 -2.19 -1.45
N PHE A 163 -11.29 -0.90 -1.72
CA PHE A 163 -10.20 -0.47 -2.60
C PHE A 163 -8.82 -0.83 -2.02
N ALA A 164 -8.60 -0.66 -0.72
CA ALA A 164 -7.31 -0.98 -0.09
C ALA A 164 -6.98 -2.48 -0.22
N MET A 165 -7.97 -3.33 0.00
CA MET A 165 -7.83 -4.78 -0.15
C MET A 165 -7.56 -5.15 -1.61
N LEU A 166 -8.33 -4.60 -2.56
CA LEU A 166 -8.17 -4.88 -3.99
C LEU A 166 -6.80 -4.48 -4.52
N MET A 167 -6.31 -3.30 -4.13
CA MET A 167 -4.98 -2.82 -4.53
C MET A 167 -3.84 -3.65 -3.96
N GLN A 168 -4.04 -4.27 -2.80
CA GLN A 168 -3.06 -5.19 -2.23
C GLN A 168 -3.09 -6.57 -2.90
N LEU A 169 -4.28 -7.06 -3.24
CA LEU A 169 -4.48 -8.42 -3.76
C LEU A 169 -4.20 -8.54 -5.25
N SER A 170 -4.64 -7.57 -6.06
CA SER A 170 -4.62 -7.66 -7.52
C SER A 170 -4.60 -6.28 -8.18
N PRO A 171 -3.58 -5.44 -7.91
CA PRO A 171 -3.50 -4.06 -8.39
C PRO A 171 -3.58 -3.92 -9.91
N ASP A 172 -3.09 -4.92 -10.65
CA ASP A 172 -3.01 -4.89 -12.11
C ASP A 172 -4.19 -5.56 -12.82
N SER A 173 -5.16 -6.11 -12.08
CA SER A 173 -6.29 -6.81 -12.69
C SER A 173 -7.21 -5.85 -13.49
N PRO A 174 -7.73 -6.27 -14.65
CA PRO A 174 -8.70 -5.48 -15.42
C PRO A 174 -9.92 -5.05 -14.61
N GLU A 175 -10.38 -5.91 -13.70
CA GLU A 175 -11.50 -5.65 -12.80
C GLU A 175 -11.21 -4.48 -11.86
N VAL A 176 -10.04 -4.48 -11.20
CA VAL A 176 -9.63 -3.37 -10.31
C VAL A 176 -9.44 -2.08 -11.10
N ARG A 177 -8.85 -2.14 -12.29
CA ARG A 177 -8.73 -0.98 -13.17
C ARG A 177 -10.08 -0.38 -13.54
N ASN A 178 -11.08 -1.22 -13.85
CA ASN A 178 -12.43 -0.76 -14.17
C ASN A 178 -13.13 -0.12 -12.95
N LEU A 179 -12.96 -0.71 -11.76
CA LEU A 179 -13.48 -0.13 -10.52
C LEU A 179 -12.83 1.23 -10.20
N VAL A 180 -11.52 1.35 -10.36
CA VAL A 180 -10.81 2.62 -10.19
C VAL A 180 -11.34 3.66 -11.18
N LYS A 181 -11.44 3.32 -12.47
CA LYS A 181 -11.99 4.23 -13.50
C LYS A 181 -13.41 4.68 -13.17
N GLN A 182 -14.27 3.78 -12.71
CA GLN A 182 -15.62 4.12 -12.27
C GLN A 182 -15.57 5.12 -11.11
N ALA A 183 -14.77 4.83 -10.07
CA ALA A 183 -14.63 5.70 -8.91
C ALA A 183 -14.16 7.12 -9.28
N LEU A 184 -13.24 7.28 -10.24
CA LEU A 184 -12.81 8.60 -10.71
C LEU A 184 -13.95 9.48 -11.21
N THR A 185 -15.05 8.87 -11.69
CA THR A 185 -16.19 9.58 -12.28
C THR A 185 -17.38 9.73 -11.33
N SER A 186 -17.59 8.79 -10.42
CA SER A 186 -18.82 8.71 -9.63
C SER A 186 -18.64 8.80 -8.12
N GLU A 187 -17.42 8.65 -7.60
CA GLU A 187 -17.19 8.67 -6.15
C GLU A 187 -17.42 10.07 -5.57
N GLN A 188 -18.11 10.12 -4.43
CA GLN A 188 -18.51 11.36 -3.75
C GLN A 188 -17.70 11.62 -2.48
N SER A 189 -17.14 10.57 -1.87
CA SER A 189 -16.24 10.69 -0.73
C SER A 189 -14.85 11.12 -1.19
N PRO A 190 -14.34 12.28 -0.75
CA PRO A 190 -13.01 12.73 -1.15
C PRO A 190 -11.90 11.76 -0.75
N ALA A 191 -12.05 11.08 0.39
CA ALA A 191 -11.07 10.09 0.87
C ALA A 191 -11.00 8.86 -0.04
N VAL A 192 -12.15 8.35 -0.50
CA VAL A 192 -12.20 7.21 -1.42
C VAL A 192 -11.74 7.63 -2.82
N LEU A 193 -12.14 8.83 -3.27
CA LEU A 193 -11.73 9.35 -4.57
C LEU A 193 -10.22 9.59 -4.64
N SER A 194 -9.61 10.18 -3.61
CA SER A 194 -8.16 10.38 -3.57
C SER A 194 -7.40 9.06 -3.58
N GLN A 195 -7.91 8.02 -2.90
CA GLN A 195 -7.35 6.67 -2.96
C GLN A 195 -7.48 6.06 -4.37
N ALA A 196 -8.63 6.22 -5.03
CA ALA A 196 -8.83 5.75 -6.40
C ALA A 196 -7.88 6.47 -7.39
N VAL A 197 -7.69 7.78 -7.24
CA VAL A 197 -6.69 8.54 -8.00
C VAL A 197 -5.29 7.99 -7.75
N ALA A 198 -4.90 7.79 -6.48
CA ALA A 198 -3.58 7.24 -6.13
C ALA A 198 -3.36 5.82 -6.69
N ALA A 199 -4.42 5.04 -6.84
CA ALA A 199 -4.39 3.69 -7.38
C ALA A 199 -4.20 3.61 -8.91
N LEU A 200 -4.29 4.73 -9.64
CA LEU A 200 -4.02 4.74 -11.08
C LEU A 200 -2.59 4.31 -11.36
N THR A 201 -2.44 3.29 -12.21
CA THR A 201 -1.14 2.80 -12.67
C THR A 201 -0.95 3.14 -14.15
N PRO A 202 0.05 3.97 -14.51
CA PRO A 202 0.39 4.22 -15.91
C PRO A 202 0.80 2.90 -16.57
N THR A 203 -0.10 2.32 -17.35
CA THR A 203 0.11 1.05 -18.05
C THR A 203 -0.11 1.27 -19.54
N VAL A 204 0.33 0.32 -20.38
CA VAL A 204 0.06 0.39 -21.81
C VAL A 204 -1.44 0.24 -22.02
N VAL A 205 -2.11 1.35 -22.25
CA VAL A 205 -3.55 1.45 -22.55
C VAL A 205 -3.75 2.06 -23.93
N ALA A 206 -4.94 1.92 -24.49
CA ALA A 206 -5.28 2.58 -25.74
C ALA A 206 -5.24 4.11 -25.58
N SER A 207 -4.84 4.85 -26.63
CA SER A 207 -4.73 6.32 -26.58
C SER A 207 -6.01 6.99 -26.06
N ALA A 208 -7.17 6.56 -26.55
CA ALA A 208 -8.46 7.10 -26.14
C ALA A 208 -8.74 6.88 -24.64
N GLU A 209 -8.28 5.78 -24.05
CA GLU A 209 -8.42 5.52 -22.62
C GLU A 209 -7.49 6.43 -21.80
N ALA A 210 -6.23 6.58 -22.23
CA ALA A 210 -5.29 7.52 -21.61
C ALA A 210 -5.81 8.97 -21.66
N GLU A 211 -6.37 9.39 -22.79
CA GLU A 211 -6.98 10.72 -22.95
C GLU A 211 -8.17 10.92 -22.00
N GLY A 212 -9.03 9.91 -21.85
CA GLY A 212 -10.13 9.94 -20.88
C GLY A 212 -9.65 10.10 -19.43
N ILE A 213 -8.61 9.35 -19.04
CA ILE A 213 -7.99 9.44 -17.71
C ILE A 213 -7.37 10.83 -17.49
N VAL A 214 -6.58 11.33 -18.44
CA VAL A 214 -5.98 12.67 -18.37
C VAL A 214 -7.03 13.76 -18.28
N SER A 215 -8.14 13.64 -19.04
CA SER A 215 -9.26 14.58 -18.96
C SER A 215 -9.89 14.58 -17.56
N GLN A 216 -10.14 13.39 -16.99
CA GLN A 216 -10.73 13.28 -15.65
C GLN A 216 -9.79 13.84 -14.58
N LEU A 217 -8.51 13.51 -14.64
CA LEU A 217 -7.51 14.03 -13.70
C LEU A 217 -7.41 15.56 -13.77
N ASN A 218 -7.45 16.15 -14.97
CA ASN A 218 -7.48 17.60 -15.16
C ASN A 218 -8.69 18.30 -14.51
N GLN A 219 -9.84 17.62 -14.43
CA GLN A 219 -10.99 18.15 -13.68
C GLN A 219 -10.73 18.05 -12.18
N LEU A 220 -10.19 16.92 -11.71
CA LEU A 220 -9.94 16.67 -10.30
C LEU A 220 -8.82 17.54 -9.69
N THR A 221 -7.92 18.13 -10.49
CA THR A 221 -6.97 19.15 -10.00
C THR A 221 -7.65 20.41 -9.48
N GLN A 222 -8.94 20.60 -9.75
CA GLN A 222 -9.75 21.74 -9.28
C GLN A 222 -10.77 21.34 -8.20
N HIS A 223 -10.68 20.11 -7.69
CA HIS A 223 -11.59 19.59 -6.68
C HIS A 223 -11.51 20.40 -5.36
N ALA A 224 -12.62 20.49 -4.62
CA ALA A 224 -12.68 21.26 -3.37
C ALA A 224 -11.73 20.71 -2.29
N ASP A 225 -11.61 19.39 -2.22
CA ASP A 225 -10.73 18.69 -1.28
C ASP A 225 -9.26 18.71 -1.76
N PRO A 226 -8.30 19.16 -0.92
CA PRO A 226 -6.91 19.28 -1.29
C PRO A 226 -6.21 17.94 -1.54
N SER A 227 -6.62 16.85 -0.88
CA SER A 227 -6.02 15.53 -1.10
C SER A 227 -6.42 14.95 -2.46
N VAL A 228 -7.62 15.26 -2.94
CA VAL A 228 -7.99 14.92 -4.33
C VAL A 228 -7.17 15.74 -5.32
N ARG A 229 -6.99 17.05 -5.08
CA ARG A 229 -6.17 17.90 -5.96
C ARG A 229 -4.71 17.44 -6.01
N SER A 230 -4.10 17.19 -4.85
CA SER A 230 -2.69 16.80 -4.73
C SER A 230 -2.41 15.49 -5.46
N GLN A 231 -3.22 14.45 -5.22
CA GLN A 231 -3.10 13.16 -5.89
C GLN A 231 -3.31 13.27 -7.40
N SER A 232 -4.26 14.11 -7.84
CA SER A 232 -4.52 14.31 -9.27
C SER A 232 -3.34 14.97 -9.99
N ILE A 233 -2.66 15.92 -9.33
CA ILE A 233 -1.46 16.57 -9.88
C ILE A 233 -0.31 15.57 -10.04
N LEU A 234 -0.08 14.71 -9.04
CA LEU A 234 0.94 13.66 -9.12
C LEU A 234 0.64 12.69 -10.26
N GLN A 235 -0.60 12.24 -10.38
CA GLN A 235 -1.00 11.33 -11.45
C GLN A 235 -0.92 11.98 -12.83
N LEU A 236 -1.29 13.25 -12.98
CA LEU A 236 -1.11 13.96 -14.25
C LEU A 236 0.34 13.98 -14.71
N ALA A 237 1.31 14.13 -13.80
CA ALA A 237 2.73 14.10 -14.18
C ALA A 237 3.15 12.76 -14.82
N GLN A 238 2.49 11.68 -14.43
CA GLN A 238 2.77 10.34 -14.93
C GLN A 238 1.98 10.01 -16.21
N TRP A 239 0.73 10.49 -16.30
CA TRP A 239 -0.20 10.16 -17.39
C TRP A 239 -0.18 11.15 -18.56
N ASP A 240 0.03 12.45 -18.32
CA ASP A 240 0.02 13.46 -19.38
C ASP A 240 1.33 13.43 -20.17
N LYS A 241 1.24 12.97 -21.43
CA LYS A 241 2.33 13.00 -22.41
C LYS A 241 2.14 14.06 -23.49
N SER A 242 1.09 14.89 -23.38
CA SER A 242 0.70 15.89 -24.39
C SER A 242 1.45 17.22 -24.28
N GLY A 243 2.18 17.43 -23.19
CA GLY A 243 2.91 18.68 -22.92
C GLY A 243 2.06 19.81 -22.36
N GLN A 244 0.79 19.58 -22.03
CA GLN A 244 -0.13 20.59 -21.48
C GLN A 244 -0.02 20.76 -19.95
N LEU A 245 0.74 19.88 -19.30
CA LEU A 245 0.94 19.85 -17.84
C LEU A 245 1.46 21.17 -17.25
N GLU A 246 2.26 21.95 -17.98
CA GLU A 246 2.88 23.17 -17.45
C GLU A 246 1.87 24.18 -16.88
N GLY A 247 0.76 24.41 -17.58
CA GLY A 247 -0.29 25.31 -17.11
C GLY A 247 -0.92 24.83 -15.79
N ARG A 248 -1.14 23.52 -15.66
CA ARG A 248 -1.69 22.91 -14.44
C ARG A 248 -0.73 22.98 -13.27
N LEU A 249 0.56 22.71 -13.49
CA LEU A 249 1.58 22.86 -12.46
C LEU A 249 1.73 24.32 -12.03
N SER A 250 1.66 25.27 -12.96
CA SER A 250 1.71 26.70 -12.65
C SER A 250 0.59 27.11 -11.68
N GLN A 251 -0.62 26.59 -11.88
CA GLN A 251 -1.75 26.82 -10.98
C GLN A 251 -1.55 26.11 -9.63
N ALA A 252 -1.13 24.86 -9.63
CA ALA A 252 -0.98 24.06 -8.41
C ALA A 252 0.16 24.55 -7.49
N LEU A 253 1.23 25.13 -8.06
CA LEU A 253 2.29 25.81 -7.30
C LEU A 253 1.78 27.05 -6.54
N GLN A 254 0.64 27.60 -6.94
CA GLN A 254 -0.02 28.75 -6.31
C GLN A 254 -1.22 28.35 -5.44
N ASP A 255 -1.47 27.04 -5.28
CA ASP A 255 -2.59 26.56 -4.47
C ASP A 255 -2.47 27.04 -3.02
N GLN A 256 -3.59 27.28 -2.35
CA GLN A 256 -3.61 27.76 -0.97
C GLN A 256 -3.11 26.68 0.01
N THR A 257 -3.31 25.41 -0.30
CA THR A 257 -2.93 24.29 0.56
C THR A 257 -1.48 23.85 0.28
N PRO A 258 -0.62 23.79 1.31
CA PRO A 258 0.77 23.36 1.14
C PRO A 258 0.92 21.94 0.56
N GLU A 259 -0.01 21.04 0.84
CA GLU A 259 -0.03 19.68 0.28
C GLU A 259 -0.09 19.69 -1.26
N VAL A 260 -0.94 20.54 -1.84
CA VAL A 260 -1.09 20.65 -3.29
C VAL A 260 0.14 21.30 -3.90
N ARG A 261 0.69 22.33 -3.25
CA ARG A 261 1.96 22.94 -3.67
C ARG A 261 3.10 21.92 -3.65
N ASN A 262 3.19 21.09 -2.62
CA ASN A 262 4.16 19.99 -2.53
C ASN A 262 4.02 18.99 -3.69
N ALA A 263 2.81 18.55 -3.98
CA ALA A 263 2.54 17.68 -5.13
C ALA A 263 2.98 18.31 -6.46
N ALA A 264 2.73 19.62 -6.63
CA ALA A 264 3.15 20.35 -7.81
C ALA A 264 4.68 20.43 -7.94
N VAL A 265 5.39 20.70 -6.84
CA VAL A 265 6.87 20.71 -6.82
C VAL A 265 7.43 19.34 -7.19
N ALA A 266 6.88 18.26 -6.63
CA ALA A 266 7.28 16.89 -6.97
C ALA A 266 7.04 16.60 -8.46
N ALA A 267 5.86 16.94 -8.97
CA ALA A 267 5.50 16.80 -10.38
C ALA A 267 6.40 17.61 -11.32
N VAL A 268 6.84 18.82 -10.94
CA VAL A 268 7.87 19.57 -11.70
C VAL A 268 9.17 18.77 -11.75
N GLY A 269 9.60 18.19 -10.63
CA GLY A 269 10.78 17.35 -10.55
C GLY A 269 10.74 16.18 -11.53
N GLU A 270 9.62 15.45 -11.57
CA GLU A 270 9.41 14.23 -12.34
C GLU A 270 9.10 14.46 -13.83
N SER A 271 8.35 15.52 -14.17
CA SER A 271 7.86 15.77 -15.53
C SER A 271 8.95 16.20 -16.53
N GLY A 272 10.15 16.56 -16.05
CA GLY A 272 11.21 17.10 -16.90
C GLY A 272 10.97 18.54 -17.40
N ILE A 273 9.88 19.20 -16.98
CA ILE A 273 9.57 20.59 -17.35
C ILE A 273 10.57 21.54 -16.68
N ARG A 274 11.36 22.27 -17.48
CA ARG A 274 12.43 23.18 -17.01
C ARG A 274 12.29 24.61 -17.56
N THR A 275 11.09 25.14 -17.58
CA THR A 275 10.83 26.49 -18.08
C THR A 275 11.26 27.57 -17.07
N SER A 276 11.49 28.79 -17.58
CA SER A 276 11.80 29.94 -16.73
C SER A 276 10.67 30.25 -15.74
N GLY A 277 9.41 30.03 -16.15
CA GLY A 277 8.24 30.18 -15.29
C GLY A 277 8.25 29.21 -14.10
N MET A 278 8.51 27.92 -14.34
CA MET A 278 8.64 26.94 -13.26
C MET A 278 9.80 27.29 -12.32
N LYS A 279 10.96 27.67 -12.87
CA LYS A 279 12.11 28.11 -12.06
C LYS A 279 11.75 29.29 -11.17
N ALA A 280 11.13 30.32 -11.75
CA ALA A 280 10.74 31.52 -11.01
C ALA A 280 9.77 31.19 -9.88
N ALA A 281 8.77 30.35 -10.12
CA ALA A 281 7.82 29.92 -9.10
C ALA A 281 8.51 29.19 -7.93
N LEU A 282 9.41 28.23 -8.22
CA LEU A 282 10.19 27.52 -7.20
C LEU A 282 11.09 28.48 -6.40
N MET A 283 11.77 29.41 -7.07
CA MET A 283 12.58 30.44 -6.40
C MET A 283 11.73 31.35 -5.50
N SER A 284 10.52 31.71 -5.92
CA SER A 284 9.58 32.49 -5.11
C SER A 284 9.12 31.73 -3.85
N MET A 285 8.92 30.42 -3.94
CA MET A 285 8.61 29.59 -2.77
C MET A 285 9.73 29.60 -1.74
N LEU A 286 11.00 29.50 -2.19
CA LEU A 286 12.16 29.61 -1.30
C LEU A 286 12.25 30.98 -0.62
N ALA A 287 12.02 32.04 -1.38
CA ALA A 287 12.06 33.42 -0.88
C ALA A 287 10.91 33.77 0.08
N ASN A 288 9.81 33.00 0.07
CA ASN A 288 8.66 33.26 0.92
C ASN A 288 8.93 32.84 2.38
N PRO A 289 9.02 33.75 3.36
CA PRO A 289 9.29 33.39 4.74
C PRO A 289 8.15 32.57 5.39
N ASN A 290 6.93 32.69 4.87
CA ASN A 290 5.72 32.03 5.41
C ASN A 290 5.39 30.71 4.68
N GLU A 291 6.22 30.27 3.74
CA GLU A 291 6.01 29.01 3.06
C GLU A 291 6.28 27.82 4.01
N ASN A 292 5.51 26.75 3.82
CA ASN A 292 5.65 25.50 4.52
C ASN A 292 7.05 24.90 4.30
N MET A 293 7.64 24.37 5.37
CA MET A 293 9.01 23.87 5.34
C MET A 293 9.22 22.72 4.36
N GLN A 294 8.28 21.76 4.31
CA GLN A 294 8.38 20.65 3.37
C GLN A 294 8.33 21.13 1.91
N VAL A 295 7.52 22.16 1.62
CA VAL A 295 7.45 22.78 0.29
C VAL A 295 8.79 23.43 -0.08
N LYS A 296 9.42 24.15 0.86
CA LYS A 296 10.75 24.72 0.64
C LYS A 296 11.82 23.66 0.37
N ASP A 297 11.86 22.61 1.19
CA ASP A 297 12.85 21.55 1.05
C ASP A 297 12.67 20.80 -0.27
N ASN A 298 11.43 20.52 -0.67
CA ASN A 298 11.13 19.95 -1.99
C ASN A 298 11.49 20.91 -3.13
N ALA A 299 11.27 22.21 -2.96
CA ALA A 299 11.60 23.21 -3.98
C ALA A 299 13.12 23.32 -4.18
N LEU A 300 13.92 23.25 -3.10
CA LEU A 300 15.37 23.14 -3.17
C LEU A 300 15.77 21.94 -4.04
N HIS A 301 15.23 20.75 -3.74
CA HIS A 301 15.52 19.55 -4.52
C HIS A 301 15.10 19.64 -5.98
N ALA A 302 13.96 20.28 -6.28
CA ALA A 302 13.53 20.50 -7.66
C ALA A 302 14.50 21.43 -8.41
N LEU A 303 14.98 22.49 -7.75
CA LEU A 303 15.88 23.49 -8.31
C LEU A 303 17.29 22.97 -8.62
N GLU A 304 17.73 21.85 -8.03
CA GLU A 304 18.99 21.18 -8.40
C GLU A 304 19.07 20.85 -9.90
N ARG A 305 17.91 20.67 -10.55
CA ARG A 305 17.81 20.35 -11.98
C ARG A 305 17.64 21.58 -12.87
N PHE A 306 17.77 22.78 -12.33
CA PHE A 306 17.65 24.04 -13.06
C PHE A 306 18.98 24.78 -13.12
N SER A 307 19.23 25.47 -14.25
CA SER A 307 20.33 26.42 -14.34
C SER A 307 19.97 27.69 -13.58
N LEU A 308 20.76 28.00 -12.55
CA LEU A 308 20.59 29.17 -11.70
C LEU A 308 21.56 30.28 -12.12
N SER A 309 21.07 31.51 -12.14
CA SER A 309 21.91 32.70 -12.21
C SER A 309 22.73 32.84 -10.92
N LYS A 310 23.71 33.74 -10.94
CA LYS A 310 24.54 34.02 -9.75
C LYS A 310 23.69 34.40 -8.53
N ASP A 311 22.71 35.27 -8.74
CA ASP A 311 21.85 35.77 -7.65
C ASP A 311 20.86 34.69 -7.18
N GLU A 312 20.31 33.90 -8.10
CA GLU A 312 19.45 32.75 -7.78
C GLU A 312 20.24 31.70 -6.97
N TYR A 313 21.48 31.41 -7.36
CA TYR A 313 22.34 30.48 -6.65
C TYR A 313 22.72 30.96 -5.24
N ALA A 314 22.92 32.27 -5.06
CA ALA A 314 23.18 32.85 -3.74
C ALA A 314 21.99 32.65 -2.79
N LEU A 315 20.76 32.84 -3.28
CA LEU A 315 19.55 32.52 -2.52
C LEU A 315 19.44 31.02 -2.23
N TYR A 316 19.56 30.18 -3.26
CA TYR A 316 19.48 28.72 -3.14
C TYR A 316 20.46 28.17 -2.08
N SER A 317 21.74 28.56 -2.15
CA SER A 317 22.78 28.06 -1.25
C SER A 317 22.58 28.49 0.20
N ARG A 318 22.08 29.71 0.42
CA ARG A 318 21.70 30.19 1.76
C ARG A 318 20.57 29.34 2.34
N GLU A 319 19.47 29.19 1.60
CA GLU A 319 18.31 28.41 2.08
C GLU A 319 18.66 26.93 2.29
N ARG A 320 19.52 26.35 1.45
CA ARG A 320 20.03 24.99 1.61
C ARG A 320 20.85 24.83 2.89
N THR A 321 21.73 25.78 3.18
CA THR A 321 22.53 25.77 4.42
C THR A 321 21.64 25.84 5.66
N GLU A 322 20.60 26.67 5.62
CA GLU A 322 19.63 26.76 6.72
C GLU A 322 18.82 25.45 6.87
N ALA A 323 18.48 24.79 5.76
CA ALA A 323 17.86 23.45 5.81
C ALA A 323 18.75 22.40 6.48
N ASP A 324 20.02 22.36 6.10
CA ASP A 324 20.98 21.39 6.65
C ASP A 324 21.24 21.62 8.15
N LYS A 325 21.19 22.86 8.63
CA LYS A 325 21.29 23.17 10.07
C LYS A 325 20.08 22.61 10.83
N ARG A 326 18.87 22.84 10.33
CA ARG A 326 17.62 22.36 10.96
C ARG A 326 17.57 20.83 11.10
N PHE A 327 18.17 20.09 10.17
CA PHE A 327 18.17 18.61 10.23
C PHE A 327 19.14 18.04 11.28
N LYS A 328 20.07 18.84 11.78
CA LYS A 328 21.11 18.40 12.75
C LYS A 328 20.72 18.66 14.21
N GLU A 329 19.65 19.41 14.45
CA GLU A 329 19.09 19.73 15.77
C GLU A 329 17.96 18.77 16.13
#